data_AF-A0A2G2CAG8-F1
#
_entry.id   AF-A0A2G2CAG8-F1
#
_cell.length_a   1.000
_cell.length_b   1.000
_cell.length_c   1.000
_cell.angle_alpha   90.00
_cell.angle_beta   90.00
_cell.angle_gamma   90.00
#
_symmetry.space_group_name_H-M   'P 1'
#
loop_
_entity.id
_entity.type
_entity.pdbx_description
1 polymer ?
#
loop_
_entity_poly.entity_id
_entity_poly.type
_entity_poly.pdbx_seq_one_letter_code
_entity_poly.pdbx_strand_id
1 'polypeptide(L)' 'MKILMVLTSHDQLGDTGKKTGFWLEEFAAPYYVFKDAGADITLAS' A
#
# COMPACT_ATOMS: atom_id res chain seq x y z
N MET A 1 5.09 -15.39 9.97
CA MET A 1 5.54 -13.98 10.15
C MET A 1 4.32 -13.08 9.98
N LYS A 2 4.16 -12.02 10.77
CA LYS A 2 3.06 -11.06 10.65
C LYS A 2 3.57 -9.73 10.12
N ILE A 3 2.92 -9.17 9.10
CA ILE A 3 3.30 -7.92 8.44
C ILE A 3 2.09 -6.99 8.41
N LEU A 4 2.28 -5.74 8.85
CA LEU A 4 1.35 -4.65 8.62
C LEU A 4 1.88 -3.79 7.47
N MET A 5 1.15 -3.74 6.35
CA MET A 5 1.45 -2.82 5.25
C MET A 5 0.50 -1.63 5.34
N VAL A 6 1.07 -0.43 5.49
CA VAL A 6 0.31 0.81 5.64
C VAL A 6 0.34 1.59 4.33
N LEU A 7 -0.83 1.97 3.84
CA LEU A 7 -1.01 2.77 2.63
C LEU A 7 -1.54 4.16 3.00
N THR A 8 -1.30 5.16 2.17
CA THR A 8 -1.88 6.48 2.40
C THR A 8 -3.38 6.49 2.11
N SER A 9 -4.16 7.09 3.01
CA SER A 9 -5.56 7.48 2.75
C SER A 9 -5.69 8.83 2.01
N HIS A 10 -4.58 9.53 1.76
CA HIS A 10 -4.58 10.85 1.12
C HIS A 10 -4.78 10.72 -0.39
N ASP A 11 -5.83 11.35 -0.92
CA ASP A 11 -6.27 11.16 -2.30
C ASP A 11 -6.16 12.41 -3.18
N GLN A 12 -5.70 13.54 -2.65
CA GLN A 12 -5.61 14.81 -3.37
C GLN A 12 -4.19 15.39 -3.37
N LEU A 13 -3.70 15.84 -4.52
CA LEU A 13 -2.38 16.45 -4.63
C LEU A 13 -2.44 17.92 -4.22
N GLY A 14 -2.33 18.19 -2.92
CA GLY A 14 -2.41 19.55 -2.36
C GLY A 14 -3.68 20.28 -2.82
N ASP A 15 -3.56 21.57 -3.15
CA ASP A 15 -4.71 22.39 -3.59
C ASP A 15 -4.97 22.33 -5.10
N THR A 16 -4.32 21.40 -5.82
CA THR A 16 -4.39 21.37 -7.29
C THR A 16 -5.68 20.79 -7.87
N GLY A 17 -6.51 20.16 -7.02
CA GLY A 17 -7.69 19.40 -7.43
C GLY A 17 -7.39 18.08 -8.17
N LYS A 18 -6.10 17.73 -8.36
CA LYS A 18 -5.70 16.46 -8.97
C LYS A 18 -5.71 15.33 -7.95
N LYS A 19 -6.00 14.11 -8.40
CA LYS A 19 -5.91 12.92 -7.56
C LYS A 19 -4.47 12.47 -7.35
N THR A 20 -4.21 11.93 -6.16
CA THR A 20 -3.00 11.18 -5.81
C THR A 20 -3.39 9.98 -4.95
N GLY A 21 -2.44 9.26 -4.38
CA GLY A 21 -2.68 8.09 -3.56
C GLY A 21 -1.39 7.31 -3.31
N PHE A 22 -1.53 6.04 -2.93
CA PHE A 22 -0.38 5.14 -2.88
C PHE A 22 0.02 4.69 -4.30
N TRP A 23 1.29 4.34 -4.47
CA TRP A 23 1.80 3.85 -5.75
C TRP A 23 1.59 2.34 -5.87
N LEU A 24 0.91 1.90 -6.93
CA LEU A 24 0.47 0.50 -7.05
C LEU A 24 1.63 -0.51 -7.02
N GLU A 25 2.72 -0.22 -7.73
CA GLU A 25 3.90 -1.09 -7.78
C GLU A 25 4.53 -1.27 -6.38
N GLU A 26 4.58 -0.19 -5.59
CA GLU A 26 5.17 -0.18 -4.24
C GLU A 26 4.33 -0.99 -3.25
N PHE A 27 3.04 -1.19 -3.54
CA PHE A 27 2.18 -2.10 -2.80
C PHE A 27 2.28 -3.53 -3.35
N ALA A 28 2.02 -3.72 -4.64
CA ALA A 28 1.81 -5.03 -5.25
C ALA A 28 3.09 -5.88 -5.26
N ALA A 29 4.23 -5.30 -5.62
CA ALA A 29 5.50 -6.03 -5.69
C ALA A 29 5.87 -6.66 -4.34
N PRO A 30 5.96 -5.92 -3.22
CA PRO A 30 6.27 -6.54 -1.93
C PRO A 30 5.11 -7.37 -1.37
N TYR A 31 3.84 -7.00 -1.64
CA TYR A 31 2.70 -7.77 -1.17
C TYR A 31 2.75 -9.22 -1.66
N TYR A 32 3.00 -9.43 -2.96
CA TYR A 32 3.08 -10.79 -3.50
C TYR A 32 4.33 -11.53 -3.05
N VAL A 33 5.48 -10.86 -2.92
CA VAL A 33 6.69 -11.48 -2.35
C VAL A 33 6.43 -12.03 -0.95
N PHE A 34 5.77 -11.24 -0.08
CA PHE A 34 5.47 -11.68 1.29
C PHE A 34 4.35 -12.72 1.35
N LYS A 35 3.34 -12.59 0.48
CA LYS A 35 2.23 -13.53 0.39
C LYS A 35 2.72 -14.92 -0.04
N ASP A 36 3.56 -14.96 -1.08
CA ASP A 36 4.11 -16.22 -1.62
C ASP A 36 5.07 -16.88 -0.63
N ALA A 37 5.72 -16.08 0.23
CA ALA A 37 6.51 -16.56 1.37
C ALA A 37 5.66 -17.03 2.58
N GLY A 38 4.33 -16.99 2.49
CA GLY A 38 3.42 -17.45 3.55
C GLY A 38 3.29 -16.50 4.75
N ALA A 39 3.54 -15.20 4.56
CA ALA A 39 3.31 -14.21 5.61
C ALA A 39 1.80 -13.96 5.83
N ASP A 40 1.43 -13.68 7.08
CA ASP A 40 0.11 -13.17 7.46
C ASP A 40 0.15 -11.63 7.35
N ILE A 41 -0.57 -11.08 6.37
CA ILE A 41 -0.48 -9.66 5.98
C ILE A 41 -1.78 -8.95 6.32
N THR A 42 -1.68 -7.86 7.08
CA THR A 42 -2.77 -6.92 7.35
C THR A 42 -2.52 -5.62 6.58
N LEU A 43 -3.56 -5.06 5.97
CA LEU A 43 -3.52 -3.74 5.34
C LEU A 43 -4.22 -2.70 6.23
N ALA A 44 -3.64 -1.51 6.32
CA ALA A 44 -4.24 -0.37 7.00
C ALA A 44 -3.94 0.93 6.24
N SER A 45 -4.69 2.00 6.53
CA SER A 45 -4.52 3.30 5.90
C SER A 45 -4.88 4.48 6.80
#